data_AF-A0A2D6M9P6-F1
#
_entry.id   AF-A0A2D6M9P6-F1
#
_cell.length_a   1.000
_cell.length_b   1.000
_cell.length_c   1.000
_cell.angle_alpha   90.00
_cell.angle_beta   90.00
_cell.angle_gamma   90.00
#
_symmetry.space_group_name_H-M   'P 1'
#
loop_
_entity.id
_entity.type
_entity.pdbx_description
1 polymer ?
#
loop_
_entity_poly.entity_id
_entity_poly.type
_entity_poly.pdbx_seq_one_letter_code
_entity_poly.pdbx_strand_id
1 'polypeptide(L)' 'MDKFRLIPRLIMLAYIYAFYASTTWFMALTDPSNAQAAFISTIVGAGAAFFGLYVGKPGALLPKGKR' A
#
# COMPACT_ATOMS: atom_id res chain seq x y z
N MET A 1 -19.18 -20.38 -2.71
CA MET A 1 -18.06 -19.43 -2.87
C MET A 1 -18.62 -18.02 -2.74
N ASP A 2 -18.33 -17.35 -1.63
CA ASP A 2 -18.80 -15.99 -1.34
C ASP A 2 -18.33 -15.02 -2.42
N LYS A 3 -19.20 -14.72 -3.37
CA LYS A 3 -18.92 -13.92 -4.57
C LYS A 3 -18.40 -12.51 -4.23
N PHE A 4 -18.64 -12.05 -3.00
CA PHE A 4 -18.19 -10.76 -2.46
C PHE A 4 -16.74 -10.71 -1.95
N ARG A 5 -16.05 -11.85 -1.77
CA ARG A 5 -14.64 -11.88 -1.31
C ARG A 5 -13.62 -11.85 -2.44
N LEU A 6 -14.06 -11.95 -3.69
CA LEU A 6 -13.20 -11.93 -4.87
C LEU A 6 -12.72 -10.52 -5.19
N ILE A 7 -13.64 -9.54 -5.14
CA ILE A 7 -13.34 -8.14 -5.49
C ILE A 7 -12.21 -7.57 -4.62
N PRO A 8 -12.24 -7.70 -3.26
CA PRO A 8 -11.15 -7.21 -2.43
C PRO A 8 -9.80 -7.86 -2.75
N ARG A 9 -9.79 -9.15 -3.09
CA ARG A 9 -8.54 -9.87 -3.44
C ARG A 9 -7.97 -9.41 -4.77
N LEU A 10 -8.83 -9.19 -5.77
CA LEU A 10 -8.41 -8.66 -7.06
C LEU A 10 -7.86 -7.24 -6.95
N ILE A 11 -8.46 -6.41 -6.10
CA ILE A 11 -7.95 -5.06 -5.82
C ILE A 11 -6.56 -5.14 -5.16
N MET A 12 -6.35 -6.05 -4.20
CA MET A 12 -5.03 -6.24 -3.57
C MET A 12 -3.98 -6.69 -4.59
N LEU A 13 -4.32 -7.61 -5.50
CA LEU A 13 -3.40 -8.05 -6.56
C LEU A 13 -3.08 -6.92 -7.55
N ALA A 14 -4.08 -6.16 -7.97
CA ALA A 14 -3.90 -4.99 -8.82
C ALA A 14 -3.01 -3.93 -8.13
N TYR A 15 -3.16 -3.77 -6.82
CA TYR A 15 -2.33 -2.86 -6.03
C TYR A 15 -0.87 -3.30 -5.99
N ILE A 16 -0.60 -4.58 -5.72
CA ILE A 16 0.75 -5.15 -5.72
C ILE A 16 1.41 -4.95 -7.10
N TYR A 17 0.66 -5.20 -8.17
CA TYR A 17 1.14 -4.98 -9.53
C TYR A 17 1.47 -3.50 -9.79
N ALA A 18 0.56 -2.59 -9.44
CA ALA A 18 0.76 -1.15 -9.61
C ALA A 18 1.95 -0.64 -8.80
N PHE A 19 2.14 -1.13 -7.57
CA PHE A 19 3.29 -0.82 -6.73
C PHE A 19 4.59 -1.25 -7.40
N TYR A 20 4.69 -2.51 -7.83
CA TYR A 20 5.88 -3.05 -8.48
C TYR A 20 6.21 -2.29 -9.78
N ALA A 21 5.21 -2.06 -10.63
CA ALA A 21 5.38 -1.31 -11.87
C ALA A 21 5.84 0.13 -11.63
N SER A 22 5.27 0.80 -10.63
CA SER A 22 5.64 2.19 -10.30
C SER A 22 7.05 2.28 -9.73
N THR A 23 7.44 1.36 -8.85
CA THR A 23 8.80 1.31 -8.29
C THR A 23 9.83 0.98 -9.38
N THR A 24 9.57 -0.01 -10.24
CA THR A 24 10.49 -0.37 -11.32
C THR A 24 10.66 0.76 -12.33
N TRP A 25 9.58 1.45 -12.70
CA TRP A 25 9.64 2.66 -13.53
C TRP A 25 10.48 3.75 -12.87
N PHE A 26 10.27 4.05 -11.59
CA PHE A 26 11.01 5.11 -10.89
C PHE A 26 12.50 4.81 -10.79
N MET A 27 12.86 3.55 -10.53
CA MET A 27 14.25 3.10 -10.46
C MET A 27 14.96 3.13 -11.82
N ALA A 28 14.21 3.14 -12.93
CA ALA A 28 14.75 3.24 -14.28
C ALA A 28 14.99 4.68 -14.74
N LEU A 29 14.57 5.69 -13.97
CA LEU A 29 14.79 7.10 -14.30
C LEU A 29 16.26 7.46 -14.08
N THR A 30 16.87 8.12 -15.06
CA THR A 30 18.26 8.60 -14.98
C THR A 30 18.40 9.83 -14.08
N ASP A 31 17.39 10.70 -14.04
CA ASP A 31 17.35 11.90 -13.21
C ASP A 31 15.92 12.08 -12.64
N PRO A 32 15.60 11.44 -11.50
CA PRO A 32 14.26 11.48 -10.91
C PRO A 32 13.97 12.85 -10.28
N SER A 33 12.84 13.43 -10.66
CA SER A 33 12.37 14.70 -10.07
C SER A 33 11.68 14.50 -8.72
N ASN A 34 11.63 15.57 -7.92
CA ASN A 34 10.93 15.59 -6.63
C ASN A 34 9.44 15.23 -6.75
N ALA A 35 8.79 15.60 -7.86
CA ALA A 35 7.39 15.25 -8.10
C ALA A 35 7.20 13.74 -8.30
N GLN A 36 8.13 13.09 -9.02
CA GLN A 36 8.10 11.63 -9.23
C GLN A 36 8.41 10.89 -7.93
N ALA A 37 9.33 11.40 -7.11
CA ALA A 37 9.61 10.85 -5.79
C ALA A 37 8.39 10.94 -4.85
N ALA A 38 7.68 12.07 -4.86
CA ALA A 38 6.45 12.26 -4.11
C ALA A 38 5.31 11.32 -4.56
N PHE A 39 5.20 11.06 -5.86
CA PHE A 39 4.27 10.09 -6.42
C PHE A 39 4.53 8.68 -5.87
N ILE A 40 5.79 8.21 -5.93
CA ILE A 40 6.15 6.89 -5.39
C ILE A 40 5.95 6.82 -3.88
N SER A 41 6.32 7.86 -3.14
CA SER A 41 6.09 7.94 -1.69
C SER A 41 4.61 7.78 -1.34
N THR A 42 3.72 8.39 -2.12
CA THR A 42 2.27 8.26 -1.93
C THR A 42 1.78 6.83 -2.19
N ILE A 43 2.28 6.18 -3.24
CA ILE A 43 1.99 4.76 -3.53
C ILE A 43 2.52 3.85 -2.42
N VAL A 44 3.70 4.11 -1.86
CA VAL A 44 4.23 3.32 -0.74
C VAL A 44 3.41 3.52 0.54
N GLY A 45 3.08 4.77 0.86
CA GLY A 45 2.28 5.14 2.05
C GLY A 45 0.87 4.54 2.03
N ALA A 46 0.19 4.59 0.89
CA ALA A 46 -1.11 3.94 0.72
C ALA A 46 -1.02 2.41 0.93
N GLY A 47 0.08 1.78 0.51
CA GLY A 47 0.29 0.34 0.64
C GLY A 47 0.45 -0.10 2.09
N ALA A 48 1.18 0.69 2.89
CA ALA A 48 1.31 0.48 4.32
C ALA A 48 -0.04 0.61 5.05
N ALA A 49 -0.88 1.58 4.64
CA ALA A 49 -2.22 1.74 5.19
C ALA A 49 -3.14 0.54 4.87
N PHE A 50 -3.16 0.07 3.61
CA PHE A 50 -3.93 -1.11 3.23
C PHE A 50 -3.46 -2.38 3.93
N PHE A 51 -2.15 -2.58 4.06
CA PHE A 51 -1.61 -3.68 4.83
C PHE A 51 -2.05 -3.57 6.30
N GLY A 52 -1.91 -2.40 6.92
CA GLY A 52 -2.37 -2.13 8.29
C GLY A 52 -3.85 -2.43 8.50
N LEU A 53 -4.72 -2.12 7.53
CA LEU A 53 -6.15 -2.46 7.57
C LEU A 53 -6.43 -3.95 7.34
N TYR A 54 -5.57 -4.65 6.60
CA TYR A 54 -5.72 -6.06 6.27
C TYR A 54 -5.22 -7.00 7.37
N VAL A 55 -4.09 -6.68 8.02
CA VAL A 55 -3.56 -7.43 9.18
C VAL A 55 -4.03 -6.88 10.53
N GLY A 56 -4.47 -5.61 10.59
CA GLY A 56 -4.99 -5.00 11.79
C GLY A 56 -6.34 -5.57 12.18
N LYS A 57 -6.44 -6.13 13.39
CA LYS A 57 -7.74 -6.44 14.00
C LYS A 57 -8.52 -5.12 14.19
N PRO A 58 -9.76 -5.00 13.71
CA PRO A 58 -10.64 -3.92 14.16
C PRO A 58 -10.72 -4.00 15.70
N GLY A 59 -10.22 -2.97 16.40
CA GLY A 59 -10.24 -2.92 17.87
C GLY A 59 -8.98 -3.37 18.60
N ALA A 60 -7.81 -3.45 17.96
CA ALA A 60 -6.55 -3.54 18.70
C ALA A 60 -6.37 -2.25 19.54
N LEU A 61 -6.71 -2.34 20.82
CA LEU A 61 -6.55 -1.26 21.79
C LEU A 61 -5.08 -0.83 21.79
N LEU A 62 -4.83 0.47 21.66
CA LEU A 62 -3.53 1.06 21.98
C LEU A 62 -3.11 0.53 23.37
N PRO A 63 -1.87 0.01 23.54
CA PRO A 63 -1.40 -0.41 24.85
C PRO A 63 -1.57 0.74 25.84
N LYS A 64 -2.48 0.57 26.81
CA LYS A 64 -2.80 1.61 27.76
C LYS A 64 -1.66 1.72 28.75
N GLY A 65 -0.77 2.68 28.51
CA GLY A 65 0.27 3.09 29.45
C GLY A 65 1.67 2.82 28.95
N LYS A 66 2.37 3.88 28.55
CA LYS A 66 3.38 4.49 29.41
C LYS A 66 3.25 6.01 29.28
N ARG A 67 2.96 6.64 30.42
CA ARG A 67 3.14 8.08 30.62
C ARG A 67 4.61 8.41 30.50
#